data_AF-A0A815GM05-F1
#
_entry.id   AF-A0A815GM05-F1
#
_cell.length_a   1.000
_cell.length_b   1.000
_cell.length_c   1.000
_cell.angle_alpha   90.00
_cell.angle_beta   90.00
_cell.angle_gamma   90.00
#
_symmetry.space_group_name_H-M   'P 1'
#
loop_
_entity.id
_entity.type
_entity.pdbx_description
1 polymer ?
#
loop_
_entity_poly.entity_id
_entity_poly.type
_entity_poly.pdbx_seq_one_letter_code
_entity_poly.pdbx_strand_id
1 'polypeptide(L)'
;MAKSVLLAVFLLCLAANTFSLSIQECRPGYRCRARASKGMLRSLVPQNADMWEEELCPPGTYSEGGATECTPCAKGTFAPAPGSAMCYDCPKAHMCPSTTEDAERCPQGTFNNATRQTCCRVCPPGTQARYIGMLECSPCPAGYACKQRERLACETQEEPLPFFGVQLNFDPSSLSAKWSNCYTESYSHSMNSTTLESILNRCNGRKLLLACRRVGTANLAVAAAGNREDVLFNCEKAINCTHAANGANWYYSSSYSWGFAKIGDSVARGSCDTESPNGSHRLCWHTSPGDGGYRCGTVQSLNTNSAWEKVIYHTA
;
A
#
# COMPACT_ATOMS: atom_id res chain seq x y z
N MET A 1 85.59 14.87 -14.38
CA MET A 1 84.32 15.49 -13.92
C MET A 1 83.12 14.65 -14.39
N ALA A 2 83.01 13.40 -13.93
CA ALA A 2 82.00 12.45 -14.45
C ALA A 2 81.36 11.58 -13.34
N LYS A 3 81.34 12.09 -12.09
CA LYS A 3 80.69 11.41 -10.95
C LYS A 3 79.54 12.21 -10.32
N SER A 4 79.24 13.41 -10.83
CA SER A 4 78.17 14.28 -10.27
C SER A 4 76.89 14.33 -11.12
N VAL A 5 76.84 13.66 -12.28
CA VAL A 5 75.64 13.65 -13.15
C VAL A 5 74.76 12.41 -12.89
N LEU A 6 75.34 11.31 -12.42
CA LEU A 6 74.60 10.05 -12.24
C LEU A 6 73.68 10.03 -11.01
N LEU A 7 73.96 10.87 -10.00
CA LEU A 7 73.12 10.98 -8.80
C LEU A 7 71.91 11.92 -9.00
N ALA A 8 71.97 12.84 -9.98
CA ALA A 8 70.87 13.73 -10.32
C ALA A 8 69.76 13.02 -11.12
N VAL A 9 70.13 11.99 -11.92
CA VAL A 9 69.16 11.23 -12.73
C VAL A 9 68.37 10.22 -11.88
N PHE A 10 68.95 9.69 -10.80
CA PHE A 10 68.25 8.77 -9.90
C PHE A 10 67.23 9.46 -8.96
N LEU A 11 67.46 10.73 -8.61
CA LEU A 11 66.52 11.50 -7.78
C LEU A 11 65.35 12.11 -8.57
N LEU A 12 65.45 12.23 -9.90
CA LEU A 12 64.35 12.69 -10.75
C LEU A 12 63.31 11.60 -11.07
N CYS A 13 63.63 10.31 -10.89
CA CYS A 13 62.68 9.21 -11.09
C CYS A 13 61.72 8.96 -9.91
N LEU A 14 61.97 9.56 -8.74
CA LEU A 14 61.06 9.46 -7.59
C LEU A 14 59.94 10.52 -7.60
N ALA A 15 59.93 11.44 -8.57
CA ALA A 15 58.97 12.55 -8.62
C ALA A 15 57.88 12.42 -9.69
N ALA A 16 57.84 11.34 -10.49
CA ALA A 16 56.96 11.27 -11.68
C ALA A 16 56.08 10.02 -11.76
N ASN A 17 55.82 9.31 -10.66
CA ASN A 17 54.93 8.15 -10.70
C ASN A 17 53.80 8.22 -9.68
N THR A 18 53.02 9.29 -9.79
CA THR A 18 51.59 9.29 -9.43
C THR A 18 50.77 9.25 -10.73
N PHE A 19 50.92 8.19 -11.52
CA PHE A 19 49.85 7.85 -12.46
C PHE A 19 48.69 7.31 -11.62
N SER A 20 47.79 8.20 -11.22
CA SER A 20 46.46 7.79 -10.81
C SER A 20 45.86 7.05 -12.00
N LEU A 21 45.82 5.71 -11.94
CA LEU A 21 44.93 4.96 -12.82
C LEU A 21 43.52 5.37 -12.43
N SER A 22 42.99 6.38 -13.13
CA SER A 22 41.56 6.56 -13.23
C SER A 22 41.04 5.28 -13.89
N ILE A 23 40.42 4.41 -13.07
CA ILE A 23 39.52 3.39 -13.63
C ILE A 23 38.48 4.21 -14.37
N GLN A 24 38.43 4.08 -15.69
CA GLN A 24 37.43 4.77 -16.49
C GLN A 24 36.08 4.11 -16.19
N GLU A 25 35.41 4.59 -15.15
CA GLU A 25 34.07 4.18 -14.78
C GLU A 25 33.11 4.57 -15.90
N CYS A 26 32.16 3.68 -16.24
CA CYS A 26 31.19 3.99 -17.28
C CYS A 26 30.37 5.21 -16.90
N ARG A 27 30.03 6.01 -17.91
CA ARG A 27 29.29 7.25 -17.71
C ARG A 27 27.87 6.97 -17.17
N PRO A 28 27.26 7.93 -16.47
CA PRO A 28 25.83 7.88 -16.16
C PRO A 28 25.01 7.57 -17.42
N GLY A 29 24.03 6.69 -17.29
CA GLY A 29 23.23 6.18 -18.40
C GLY A 29 23.79 4.94 -19.08
N TYR A 30 25.00 4.50 -18.73
CA TYR A 30 25.63 3.32 -19.32
C TYR A 30 25.90 2.24 -18.27
N ARG A 31 25.92 0.99 -18.72
CA ARG A 31 26.47 -0.13 -17.98
C ARG A 31 27.81 -0.58 -18.58
N CYS A 32 28.71 -1.00 -17.71
CA CYS A 32 30.02 -1.54 -18.06
C CYS A 32 29.91 -2.99 -18.48
N ARG A 33 30.16 -3.28 -19.76
CA ARG A 33 30.23 -4.64 -20.27
C ARG A 33 31.66 -5.01 -20.64
N ALA A 34 32.16 -6.12 -20.11
CA ALA A 34 33.47 -6.63 -20.51
C ALA A 34 33.46 -7.02 -22.00
N ARG A 35 34.44 -6.54 -22.76
CA ARG A 35 34.56 -6.86 -24.18
C ARG A 35 34.86 -8.36 -24.37
N ALA A 36 33.93 -9.11 -24.94
CA ALA A 36 34.21 -10.49 -25.35
C ALA A 36 35.08 -10.45 -26.62
N SER A 37 36.39 -10.55 -26.48
CA SER A 37 37.27 -10.75 -27.63
C SER A 37 36.97 -12.12 -28.24
N LYS A 38 36.40 -12.15 -29.45
CA LYS A 38 36.33 -13.37 -30.25
C LYS A 38 37.77 -13.89 -30.44
N GLY A 39 38.12 -14.96 -29.74
CA GLY A 39 39.34 -15.74 -30.00
C GLY A 39 40.59 -15.43 -29.17
N MET A 40 40.51 -14.78 -27.99
CA MET A 40 41.69 -14.59 -27.13
C MET A 40 41.67 -15.54 -25.92
N LEU A 41 42.74 -16.33 -25.75
CA LEU A 41 42.95 -17.18 -24.57
C LEU A 41 43.04 -16.31 -23.31
N ARG A 42 42.36 -16.74 -22.23
CA ARG A 42 42.22 -16.03 -20.93
C ARG A 42 43.53 -15.58 -20.27
N SER A 43 44.69 -16.06 -20.72
CA SER A 43 46.00 -15.83 -20.09
C SER A 43 46.77 -14.60 -20.60
N LEU A 44 46.27 -13.88 -21.60
CA LEU A 44 47.00 -12.75 -22.22
C LEU A 44 46.26 -11.41 -22.15
N VAL A 45 45.20 -11.30 -21.34
CA VAL A 45 44.44 -10.05 -21.18
C VAL A 45 45.30 -9.04 -20.38
N PRO A 46 45.72 -7.91 -20.97
CA PRO A 46 46.44 -6.87 -20.23
C PRO A 46 45.49 -6.19 -19.24
N GLN A 47 45.97 -5.84 -18.05
CA GLN A 47 45.22 -5.14 -17.00
C GLN A 47 45.00 -3.65 -17.32
N ASN A 48 44.79 -3.29 -18.58
CA ASN A 48 44.65 -1.90 -19.02
C ASN A 48 43.17 -1.53 -19.17
N ALA A 49 42.86 -0.27 -18.85
CA ALA A 49 41.51 0.30 -18.72
C ALA A 49 40.63 0.30 -19.99
N ASP A 50 41.11 -0.24 -21.12
CA ASP A 50 40.41 -0.23 -22.42
C ASP A 50 39.49 -1.46 -22.66
N MET A 51 39.05 -2.10 -21.57
CA MET A 51 38.39 -3.42 -21.58
C MET A 51 36.86 -3.40 -21.41
N TRP A 52 36.27 -2.22 -21.25
CA TRP A 52 34.83 -2.05 -21.01
C TRP A 52 34.19 -1.34 -22.19
N GLU A 53 33.15 -1.96 -22.77
CA GLU A 53 32.29 -1.29 -23.73
C GLU A 53 31.09 -0.70 -22.98
N GLU A 54 30.85 0.59 -23.19
CA GLU A 54 29.69 1.28 -22.62
C GLU A 54 28.44 0.87 -23.40
N GLU A 55 27.49 0.22 -22.73
CA GLU A 55 26.19 -0.11 -23.30
C GLU A 55 25.13 0.77 -22.66
N LEU A 56 24.31 1.44 -23.48
CA LEU A 56 23.20 2.28 -22.99
C LEU A 56 22.25 1.45 -22.13
N CYS A 57 21.84 2.02 -21.00
CA CYS A 57 20.75 1.43 -20.24
C CYS A 57 19.48 1.40 -21.08
N PRO A 58 18.78 0.25 -21.20
CA PRO A 58 17.53 0.18 -21.96
C PRO A 58 16.44 1.03 -21.30
N PRO A 59 15.38 1.41 -22.05
CA PRO A 59 14.22 2.08 -21.47
C PRO A 59 13.67 1.36 -20.25
N GLY A 60 13.16 2.12 -19.29
CA GLY A 60 12.69 1.62 -17.99
C GLY A 60 13.81 1.32 -16.99
N THR A 61 15.07 1.62 -17.32
CA THR A 61 16.24 1.41 -16.45
C THR A 61 17.17 2.62 -16.47
N TYR A 62 18.04 2.74 -15.46
CA TYR A 62 19.00 3.84 -15.34
C TYR A 62 20.33 3.41 -14.71
N SER A 63 21.35 4.27 -14.80
CA SER A 63 22.64 4.10 -14.11
C SER A 63 23.24 5.46 -13.75
N GLU A 64 23.71 5.63 -12.51
CA GLU A 64 24.41 6.86 -12.09
C GLU A 64 25.89 6.88 -12.52
N GLY A 65 26.36 5.84 -13.21
CA GLY A 65 27.76 5.64 -13.60
C GLY A 65 28.43 4.51 -12.83
N GLY A 66 29.48 3.93 -13.41
CA GLY A 66 30.27 2.84 -12.80
C GLY A 66 29.54 1.50 -12.64
N ALA A 67 28.27 1.39 -13.05
CA ALA A 67 27.46 0.18 -12.85
C ALA A 67 27.74 -0.89 -13.91
N THR A 68 27.78 -2.17 -13.54
CA THR A 68 27.85 -3.30 -14.47
C THR A 68 26.48 -3.73 -14.98
N GLU A 69 25.40 -3.31 -14.30
CA GLU A 69 24.01 -3.53 -14.67
C GLU A 69 23.20 -2.25 -14.47
N CYS A 70 22.14 -2.08 -15.26
CA CYS A 70 21.23 -0.95 -15.13
C CYS A 70 20.16 -1.23 -14.09
N THR A 71 19.88 -0.25 -13.25
CA THR A 71 18.86 -0.32 -12.19
C THR A 71 17.47 -0.10 -12.79
N PRO A 72 16.49 -0.98 -12.55
CA PRO A 72 15.12 -0.76 -13.00
C PRO A 72 14.46 0.45 -12.33
N CYS A 73 13.63 1.17 -13.08
CA CYS A 73 12.78 2.22 -12.53
C CYS A 73 11.68 1.64 -11.65
N ALA A 74 11.41 2.32 -10.53
CA ALA A 74 10.30 1.99 -9.66
C ALA A 74 8.95 2.30 -10.34
N LYS A 75 7.88 1.61 -9.94
CA LYS A 75 6.52 1.97 -10.39
C LYS A 75 6.21 3.44 -10.05
N GLY A 76 5.54 4.12 -10.98
CA GLY A 76 5.28 5.55 -10.88
C GLY A 76 6.48 6.42 -11.24
N THR A 77 7.59 5.84 -11.72
CA THR A 77 8.66 6.60 -12.38
C THR A 77 8.87 6.05 -13.79
N PHE A 78 9.56 6.80 -14.63
CA PHE A 78 9.77 6.42 -16.03
C PHE A 78 11.15 6.88 -16.53
N ALA A 79 11.70 6.11 -17.47
CA ALA A 79 12.95 6.38 -18.18
C ALA A 79 12.76 5.92 -19.63
N PRO A 80 12.07 6.71 -20.47
CA PRO A 80 11.56 6.22 -21.75
C PRO A 80 12.65 6.16 -22.82
N ALA A 81 13.68 6.99 -22.67
CA ALA A 81 14.85 6.97 -23.54
C ALA A 81 15.91 6.00 -23.02
N PRO A 82 16.61 5.28 -23.92
CA PRO A 82 17.82 4.56 -23.52
C PRO A 82 18.88 5.55 -23.04
N GLY A 83 19.80 5.09 -22.20
CA GLY A 83 20.87 5.94 -21.68
C GLY A 83 20.49 6.81 -20.50
N SER A 84 19.39 6.50 -19.81
CA SER A 84 18.90 7.34 -18.72
C SER A 84 19.82 7.27 -17.49
N ALA A 85 20.23 8.43 -16.98
CA ALA A 85 21.05 8.51 -15.76
C ALA A 85 20.24 8.44 -14.47
N MET A 86 18.92 8.59 -14.56
CA MET A 86 17.96 8.51 -13.45
C MET A 86 16.57 8.14 -14.00
N CYS A 87 15.64 7.79 -13.10
CA CYS A 87 14.22 7.72 -13.43
C CYS A 87 13.53 9.03 -13.08
N TYR A 88 12.62 9.48 -13.93
CA TYR A 88 11.81 10.66 -13.71
C TYR A 88 10.54 10.30 -12.95
N ASP A 89 10.18 11.07 -11.93
CA ASP A 89 8.91 10.92 -11.24
C ASP A 89 7.75 11.19 -12.18
N CYS A 90 6.71 10.34 -12.13
CA CYS A 90 5.48 10.64 -12.85
C CYS A 90 4.87 11.94 -12.30
N PRO A 91 4.72 12.99 -13.11
CA PRO A 91 4.23 14.27 -12.63
C PRO A 91 2.74 14.22 -12.29
N LYS A 92 2.28 15.22 -11.53
CA LYS A 92 0.84 15.44 -11.33
C LYS A 92 0.14 15.64 -12.68
N ALA A 93 -1.17 15.44 -12.71
CA ALA A 93 -2.01 15.43 -13.91
C ALA A 93 -1.66 14.31 -14.94
N HIS A 94 -0.69 13.44 -14.64
CA HIS A 94 -0.29 12.35 -15.53
C HIS A 94 -0.36 11.00 -14.82
N MET A 95 -0.25 9.93 -15.60
CA MET A 95 -0.08 8.55 -15.19
C MET A 95 1.10 7.94 -15.93
N CYS A 96 1.79 7.02 -15.28
CA CYS A 96 2.89 6.28 -15.87
C CYS A 96 2.64 4.77 -15.70
N PRO A 97 1.80 4.16 -16.57
CA PRO A 97 1.45 2.75 -16.47
C PRO A 97 2.64 1.83 -16.72
N SER A 98 3.58 2.28 -17.56
CA SER A 98 4.87 1.65 -17.83
C SER A 98 6.01 2.57 -17.38
N THR A 99 7.15 1.97 -17.07
CA THR A 99 8.40 2.71 -16.83
C THR A 99 9.17 3.02 -18.12
N THR A 100 8.77 2.42 -19.24
CA THR A 100 9.43 2.55 -20.55
C THR A 100 8.81 3.61 -21.45
N GLU A 101 7.71 4.22 -21.04
CA GLU A 101 6.95 5.19 -21.82
C GLU A 101 6.93 6.55 -21.13
N ASP A 102 6.70 7.62 -21.90
CA ASP A 102 6.50 8.95 -21.34
C ASP A 102 5.24 9.01 -20.48
N ALA A 103 5.22 9.96 -19.54
CA ALA A 103 4.05 10.23 -18.71
C ALA A 103 2.83 10.59 -19.58
N GLU A 104 1.72 9.89 -19.40
CA GLU A 104 0.47 10.13 -20.12
C GLU A 104 -0.45 11.04 -19.31
N ARG A 105 -1.01 12.09 -19.92
CA ARG A 105 -2.00 12.94 -19.22
C ARG A 105 -3.24 12.15 -18.84
N CYS A 106 -3.79 12.44 -17.66
CA CYS A 106 -5.03 11.83 -17.23
C CYS A 106 -6.15 12.03 -18.26
N PRO A 107 -6.80 10.97 -18.74
CA PRO A 107 -7.89 11.10 -19.70
C PRO A 107 -9.09 11.86 -19.10
N GLN A 108 -9.96 12.39 -19.95
CA GLN A 108 -11.18 13.06 -19.50
C GLN A 108 -12.01 12.14 -18.58
N GLY A 109 -12.51 12.69 -17.48
CA GLY A 109 -13.23 11.94 -16.45
C GLY A 109 -12.35 11.40 -15.33
N THR A 110 -11.03 11.52 -15.45
CA THR A 110 -10.08 11.15 -14.40
C THR A 110 -9.16 12.32 -14.03
N PHE A 111 -8.53 12.24 -12.87
CA PHE A 111 -7.63 13.25 -12.34
C PHE A 111 -6.44 12.63 -11.61
N ASN A 112 -5.37 13.42 -11.43
CA ASN A 112 -4.27 13.05 -10.54
C ASN A 112 -3.65 14.30 -9.90
N ASN A 113 -3.71 14.40 -8.57
CA ASN A 113 -3.09 15.48 -7.78
C ASN A 113 -1.74 15.11 -7.13
N ALA A 114 -1.25 13.89 -7.35
CA ALA A 114 -0.05 13.34 -6.73
C ALA A 114 1.02 13.02 -7.77
N THR A 115 2.29 13.05 -7.36
CA THR A 115 3.38 12.50 -8.18
C THR A 115 3.43 10.98 -8.03
N ARG A 116 4.22 10.34 -8.89
CA ARG A 116 4.52 8.92 -8.89
C ARG A 116 3.30 7.99 -8.98
N GLN A 117 2.28 8.39 -9.74
CA GLN A 117 1.11 7.55 -9.98
C GLN A 117 1.26 6.74 -11.27
N THR A 118 0.80 5.50 -11.26
CA THR A 118 0.79 4.61 -12.43
C THR A 118 -0.48 4.72 -13.28
N CYS A 119 -1.39 5.62 -12.89
CA CYS A 119 -2.80 5.63 -13.32
C CYS A 119 -3.44 6.96 -12.89
N CYS A 120 -4.65 7.24 -13.37
CA CYS A 120 -5.46 8.36 -12.91
C CYS A 120 -6.69 7.89 -12.14
N ARG A 121 -7.16 8.70 -11.19
CA ARG A 121 -8.34 8.40 -10.37
C ARG A 121 -9.61 8.86 -11.07
N VAL A 122 -10.66 8.06 -11.05
CA VAL A 122 -11.97 8.44 -11.61
C VAL A 122 -12.61 9.51 -10.73
N CYS A 123 -13.28 10.48 -11.36
CA CYS A 123 -14.03 11.48 -10.62
C CYS A 123 -15.22 10.89 -9.85
N PRO A 124 -15.40 11.25 -8.57
CA PRO A 124 -16.57 10.83 -7.79
C PRO A 124 -17.89 11.19 -8.47
N PRO A 125 -18.98 10.44 -8.20
CA PRO A 125 -20.32 10.79 -8.66
C PRO A 125 -20.67 12.26 -8.38
N GLY A 126 -21.29 12.94 -9.36
CA GLY A 126 -21.62 14.37 -9.26
C GLY A 126 -20.47 15.33 -9.59
N THR A 127 -19.29 14.81 -9.93
CA THR A 127 -18.14 15.62 -10.37
C THR A 127 -17.56 15.14 -11.71
N GLN A 128 -16.77 15.98 -12.36
CA GLN A 128 -16.09 15.66 -13.61
C GLN A 128 -14.73 16.36 -13.74
N ALA A 129 -13.81 15.66 -14.39
CA ALA A 129 -12.60 16.23 -14.98
C ALA A 129 -12.91 16.54 -16.45
N ARG A 130 -13.22 17.81 -16.73
CA ARG A 130 -13.71 18.25 -18.06
C ARG A 130 -12.66 18.13 -19.14
N TYR A 131 -11.38 18.29 -18.80
CA TYR A 131 -10.26 18.25 -19.73
C TYR A 131 -9.31 17.11 -19.39
N ILE A 132 -8.41 16.77 -20.33
CA ILE A 132 -7.29 15.86 -20.03
C ILE A 132 -6.29 16.56 -19.11
N GLY A 133 -5.62 15.80 -18.24
CA GLY A 133 -4.61 16.32 -17.33
C GLY A 133 -5.17 17.20 -16.22
N MET A 134 -6.36 16.89 -15.72
CA MET A 134 -6.93 17.59 -14.57
C MET A 134 -6.25 17.14 -13.28
N LEU A 135 -5.99 18.10 -12.37
CA LEU A 135 -5.48 17.82 -11.03
C LEU A 135 -6.60 17.41 -10.06
N GLU A 136 -7.84 17.75 -10.37
CA GLU A 136 -8.98 17.60 -9.46
C GLU A 136 -10.29 17.62 -10.25
N CYS A 137 -11.37 17.12 -9.63
CA CYS A 137 -12.69 17.07 -10.25
C CYS A 137 -13.50 18.30 -9.85
N SER A 138 -14.31 18.81 -10.77
CA SER A 138 -15.24 19.92 -10.52
C SER A 138 -16.69 19.44 -10.52
N PRO A 139 -17.59 20.06 -9.74
CA PRO A 139 -19.01 19.72 -9.78
C PRO A 139 -19.60 19.79 -11.19
N CYS A 140 -20.59 18.94 -11.46
CA CYS A 140 -21.39 19.05 -12.67
C CYS A 140 -22.18 20.39 -12.68
N PRO A 141 -22.46 20.96 -13.86
CA PRO A 141 -23.33 22.13 -13.96
C PRO A 141 -24.68 21.90 -13.27
N ALA A 142 -25.18 22.92 -12.58
CA ALA A 142 -26.44 22.81 -11.84
C ALA A 142 -27.58 22.33 -12.74
N GLY A 143 -28.31 21.29 -12.27
CA GLY A 143 -29.40 20.66 -13.00
C GLY A 143 -28.99 19.56 -13.99
N TYR A 144 -27.69 19.26 -14.14
CA TYR A 144 -27.19 18.22 -15.05
C TYR A 144 -26.31 17.20 -14.32
N ALA A 145 -26.45 15.92 -14.68
CA ALA A 145 -25.55 14.85 -14.24
C ALA A 145 -24.45 14.63 -15.29
N CYS A 146 -23.19 14.53 -14.85
CA CYS A 146 -22.08 14.17 -15.74
C CYS A 146 -22.15 12.68 -16.08
N LYS A 147 -21.91 12.32 -17.35
CA LYS A 147 -21.71 10.91 -17.73
C LYS A 147 -20.45 10.37 -17.06
N GLN A 148 -20.59 9.33 -16.26
CA GLN A 148 -19.45 8.55 -15.80
C GLN A 148 -18.85 7.81 -16.99
N ARG A 149 -17.53 7.90 -17.17
CA ARG A 149 -16.81 7.04 -18.11
C ARG A 149 -16.19 5.90 -17.33
N GLU A 150 -16.54 4.68 -17.70
CA GLU A 150 -15.83 3.46 -17.30
C GLU A 150 -14.51 3.44 -18.05
N ARG A 151 -13.49 4.16 -17.56
CA ARG A 151 -12.12 4.00 -18.04
C ARG A 151 -11.22 3.70 -16.88
N LEU A 152 -10.30 2.77 -17.15
CA LEU A 152 -9.28 2.21 -16.27
C LEU A 152 -8.78 3.25 -15.26
N ALA A 153 -9.47 3.31 -14.12
CA ALA A 153 -8.97 3.99 -12.95
C ALA A 153 -7.73 3.23 -12.51
N CYS A 154 -6.91 3.82 -11.63
CA CYS A 154 -6.16 2.94 -10.75
C CYS A 154 -7.14 1.98 -10.08
N GLU A 155 -7.07 0.70 -10.44
CA GLU A 155 -7.13 -0.31 -9.42
C GLU A 155 -6.02 0.07 -8.45
N THR A 156 -6.40 0.70 -7.35
CA THR A 156 -5.53 0.78 -6.19
C THR A 156 -4.97 -0.62 -6.01
N GLN A 157 -3.65 -0.77 -5.93
CA GLN A 157 -3.03 -2.02 -5.49
C GLN A 157 -3.51 -2.42 -4.07
N GLU A 158 -4.36 -1.62 -3.43
CA GLU A 158 -5.22 -2.04 -2.36
C GLU A 158 -6.40 -2.86 -2.87
N GLU A 159 -6.37 -4.16 -2.56
CA GLU A 159 -7.48 -5.10 -2.77
C GLU A 159 -8.82 -4.48 -2.37
N PRO A 160 -9.85 -4.50 -3.22
CA PRO A 160 -11.17 -4.03 -2.80
C PRO A 160 -11.62 -4.75 -1.53
N LEU A 161 -12.39 -4.06 -0.69
CA LEU A 161 -13.02 -4.72 0.45
C LEU A 161 -13.91 -5.86 -0.08
N PRO A 162 -14.00 -7.00 0.65
CA PRO A 162 -14.63 -8.21 0.15
C PRO A 162 -16.13 -8.04 -0.13
N PHE A 163 -16.75 -7.00 0.44
CA PHE A 163 -18.14 -6.64 0.27
C PHE A 163 -18.40 -5.23 0.81
N PHE A 164 -19.52 -4.63 0.43
CA PHE A 164 -20.03 -3.37 0.97
C PHE A 164 -21.09 -3.64 2.04
N GLY A 165 -21.05 -2.87 3.13
CA GLY A 165 -22.01 -2.92 4.22
C GLY A 165 -21.88 -4.13 5.14
N VAL A 166 -22.87 -4.27 6.02
CA VAL A 166 -22.96 -5.40 6.95
C VAL A 166 -23.57 -6.61 6.24
N GLN A 167 -22.87 -7.74 6.30
CA GLN A 167 -23.28 -9.01 5.72
C GLN A 167 -23.78 -9.97 6.80
N LEU A 168 -24.79 -10.77 6.46
CA LEU A 168 -25.35 -11.81 7.32
C LEU A 168 -25.00 -13.18 6.73
N ASN A 169 -24.73 -14.16 7.60
CA ASN A 169 -24.40 -15.53 7.18
C ASN A 169 -23.27 -15.60 6.12
N PHE A 170 -22.24 -14.78 6.31
CA PHE A 170 -21.13 -14.65 5.36
C PHE A 170 -20.20 -15.87 5.40
N ASP A 171 -19.90 -16.45 4.24
CA ASP A 171 -18.97 -17.57 4.12
C ASP A 171 -17.52 -17.05 4.01
N PRO A 172 -16.67 -17.23 5.04
CA PRO A 172 -15.29 -16.73 5.00
C PRO A 172 -14.42 -17.42 3.95
N SER A 173 -14.84 -18.57 3.39
CA SER A 173 -14.11 -19.22 2.29
C SER A 173 -14.18 -18.45 0.98
N SER A 174 -15.12 -17.50 0.84
CA SER A 174 -15.21 -16.62 -0.32
C SER A 174 -14.20 -15.47 -0.30
N LEU A 175 -13.45 -15.29 0.80
CA LEU A 175 -12.40 -14.27 0.90
C LEU A 175 -11.24 -14.63 -0.03
N SER A 176 -10.60 -13.61 -0.62
CA SER A 176 -9.41 -13.82 -1.44
C SER A 176 -8.24 -14.35 -0.59
N ALA A 177 -7.26 -14.96 -1.24
CA ALA A 177 -6.07 -15.54 -0.58
C ALA A 177 -5.23 -14.52 0.22
N LYS A 178 -5.51 -13.22 0.10
CA LYS A 178 -4.83 -12.14 0.84
C LYS A 178 -5.43 -11.88 2.22
N TRP A 179 -6.63 -12.41 2.50
CA TRP A 179 -7.26 -12.32 3.81
C TRP A 179 -6.92 -13.52 4.67
N SER A 180 -6.62 -13.29 5.94
CA SER A 180 -6.36 -14.35 6.92
C SER A 180 -7.07 -14.03 8.23
N ASN A 181 -7.47 -15.09 8.95
CA ASN A 181 -8.01 -14.98 10.30
C ASN A 181 -6.84 -14.70 11.25
N CYS A 182 -6.85 -13.56 11.92
CA CYS A 182 -5.80 -13.18 12.88
C CYS A 182 -6.27 -13.28 14.33
N TYR A 183 -7.58 -13.34 14.59
CA TYR A 183 -8.09 -13.46 15.94
C TYR A 183 -9.42 -14.23 15.95
N THR A 184 -9.50 -15.24 16.80
CA THR A 184 -10.73 -15.94 17.14
C THR A 184 -10.70 -16.23 18.63
N GLU A 185 -11.73 -15.81 19.36
CA GLU A 185 -11.84 -16.07 20.80
C GLU A 185 -13.30 -16.01 21.25
N SER A 186 -13.62 -16.80 22.27
CA SER A 186 -14.93 -16.82 22.91
C SER A 186 -15.37 -15.44 23.44
N TYR A 187 -16.67 -15.16 23.39
CA TYR A 187 -17.26 -14.01 24.07
C TYR A 187 -17.09 -14.10 25.60
N SER A 188 -16.82 -15.29 26.17
CA SER A 188 -16.47 -15.47 27.58
C SER A 188 -15.11 -14.89 27.97
N HIS A 189 -14.22 -14.67 27.00
CA HIS A 189 -12.91 -14.08 27.27
C HIS A 189 -13.02 -12.55 27.28
N SER A 190 -12.71 -11.93 28.42
CA SER A 190 -12.75 -10.47 28.55
C SER A 190 -11.73 -9.78 27.65
N MET A 191 -12.04 -8.56 27.20
CA MET A 191 -11.09 -7.68 26.50
C MET A 191 -10.88 -6.39 27.28
N ASN A 192 -9.61 -6.05 27.49
CA ASN A 192 -9.14 -4.78 28.04
C ASN A 192 -8.09 -4.14 27.11
N SER A 193 -7.59 -2.95 27.47
CA SER A 193 -6.63 -2.20 26.68
C SER A 193 -5.38 -2.99 26.29
N THR A 194 -4.80 -3.78 27.21
CA THR A 194 -3.59 -4.59 26.95
C THR A 194 -3.87 -5.76 26.01
N THR A 195 -4.98 -6.46 26.21
CA THR A 195 -5.39 -7.54 25.30
C THR A 195 -5.72 -6.98 23.91
N LEU A 196 -6.32 -5.80 23.84
CA LEU A 196 -6.69 -5.15 22.59
C LEU A 196 -5.46 -4.68 21.82
N GLU A 197 -4.46 -4.12 22.49
CA GLU A 197 -3.15 -3.82 21.89
C GLU A 197 -2.50 -5.08 21.29
N SER A 198 -2.52 -6.19 22.03
CA SER A 198 -2.00 -7.48 21.55
C SER A 198 -2.78 -7.99 20.32
N ILE A 199 -4.11 -7.84 20.31
CA ILE A 199 -4.96 -8.22 19.17
C ILE A 199 -4.65 -7.34 17.96
N LEU A 200 -4.54 -6.02 18.14
CA LEU A 200 -4.27 -5.09 17.05
C LEU A 200 -2.86 -5.22 16.48
N ASN A 201 -1.88 -5.64 17.29
CA ASN A 201 -0.53 -5.98 16.84
C ASN A 201 -0.51 -7.28 16.01
N ARG A 202 -1.35 -8.26 16.35
CA ARG A 202 -1.51 -9.51 15.59
C ARG A 202 -2.32 -9.28 14.31
N CYS A 203 -3.43 -8.57 14.40
CA CYS A 203 -4.29 -8.17 13.31
C CYS A 203 -3.82 -6.83 12.74
N ASN A 204 -2.61 -6.75 12.20
CA ASN A 204 -1.95 -5.50 11.80
C ASN A 204 -2.24 -5.06 10.34
N GLY A 205 -3.13 -5.76 9.64
CA GLY A 205 -3.46 -5.46 8.25
C GLY A 205 -4.08 -4.07 8.04
N ARG A 206 -3.93 -3.56 6.80
CA ARG A 206 -4.51 -2.28 6.37
C ARG A 206 -6.02 -2.30 6.27
N LYS A 207 -6.61 -3.49 6.11
CA LYS A 207 -8.06 -3.71 6.09
C LYS A 207 -8.42 -4.73 7.15
N LEU A 208 -9.56 -4.51 7.79
CA LEU A 208 -10.08 -5.35 8.85
C LEU A 208 -11.50 -5.79 8.51
N LEU A 209 -11.81 -7.04 8.85
CA LEU A 209 -13.16 -7.57 8.86
C LEU A 209 -13.44 -8.02 10.28
N LEU A 210 -14.44 -7.39 10.90
CA LEU A 210 -14.96 -7.76 12.21
C LEU A 210 -16.20 -8.62 12.03
N ALA A 211 -16.27 -9.72 12.78
CA ALA A 211 -17.38 -10.65 12.69
C ALA A 211 -17.56 -11.45 13.96
N CYS A 212 -18.69 -12.12 14.08
CA CYS A 212 -18.92 -13.10 15.13
C CYS A 212 -19.68 -14.29 14.57
N ARG A 213 -19.56 -15.44 15.24
CA ARG A 213 -20.31 -16.64 14.90
C ARG A 213 -20.53 -17.53 16.10
N ARG A 214 -21.39 -18.54 15.93
CA ARG A 214 -21.55 -19.61 16.91
C ARG A 214 -20.35 -20.57 16.77
N VAL A 215 -19.80 -21.00 17.91
CA VAL A 215 -18.69 -21.95 17.93
C VAL A 215 -19.05 -23.21 17.14
N GLY A 216 -18.12 -23.66 16.29
CA GLY A 216 -18.29 -24.84 15.43
C GLY A 216 -19.06 -24.59 14.13
N THR A 217 -19.48 -23.37 13.83
CA THR A 217 -20.10 -23.03 12.53
C THR A 217 -19.07 -22.51 11.53
N ALA A 218 -19.25 -22.82 10.24
CA ALA A 218 -18.35 -22.32 9.19
C ALA A 218 -18.57 -20.82 8.95
N ASN A 219 -19.83 -20.44 8.75
CA ASN A 219 -20.23 -19.08 8.37
C ASN A 219 -20.17 -18.09 9.52
N LEU A 220 -19.86 -16.84 9.19
CA LEU A 220 -19.94 -15.69 10.08
C LEU A 220 -21.40 -15.23 10.17
N ALA A 221 -21.95 -15.16 11.38
CA ALA A 221 -23.35 -14.81 11.58
C ALA A 221 -23.63 -13.36 11.14
N VAL A 222 -22.74 -12.44 11.52
CA VAL A 222 -22.71 -11.06 11.04
C VAL A 222 -21.26 -10.63 10.85
N ALA A 223 -20.98 -9.91 9.76
CA ALA A 223 -19.65 -9.42 9.41
C ALA A 223 -19.73 -8.03 8.77
N ALA A 224 -18.73 -7.19 9.03
CA ALA A 224 -18.49 -5.95 8.30
C ALA A 224 -16.99 -5.83 8.01
N ALA A 225 -16.63 -5.22 6.88
CA ALA A 225 -15.25 -4.99 6.49
C ALA A 225 -15.01 -3.50 6.21
N GLY A 226 -13.82 -3.00 6.54
CA GLY A 226 -13.45 -1.60 6.34
C GLY A 226 -11.94 -1.42 6.30
N ASN A 227 -11.49 -0.22 5.91
CA ASN A 227 -10.09 0.15 6.11
C ASN A 227 -9.81 0.22 7.62
N ARG A 228 -8.59 -0.10 8.02
CA ARG A 228 -8.18 -0.13 9.43
C ARG A 228 -8.50 1.19 10.15
N GLU A 229 -8.22 2.32 9.50
CA GLU A 229 -8.48 3.65 10.07
C GLU A 229 -9.97 3.91 10.34
N ASP A 230 -10.85 3.40 9.48
CA ASP A 230 -12.30 3.55 9.63
C ASP A 230 -12.84 2.62 10.74
N VAL A 231 -12.39 1.36 10.73
CA VAL A 231 -12.79 0.33 11.71
C VAL A 231 -12.32 0.67 13.11
N LEU A 232 -11.21 1.42 13.23
CA LEU A 232 -10.62 1.87 14.48
C LEU A 232 -10.88 3.35 14.77
N PHE A 233 -11.89 3.97 14.13
CA PHE A 233 -12.26 5.35 14.42
C PHE A 233 -12.61 5.51 15.90
N ASN A 234 -11.77 6.26 16.63
CA ASN A 234 -11.88 6.37 18.07
C ASN A 234 -13.02 7.31 18.46
N CYS A 235 -14.05 6.71 19.06
CA CYS A 235 -15.23 7.37 19.60
C CYS A 235 -15.17 7.56 21.12
N GLU A 236 -14.02 7.28 21.76
CA GLU A 236 -13.84 7.37 23.21
C GLU A 236 -15.01 6.71 23.98
N LYS A 237 -15.68 7.47 24.86
CA LYS A 237 -16.86 7.02 25.63
C LYS A 237 -18.14 7.73 25.19
N ALA A 238 -18.15 8.38 24.02
CA ALA A 238 -19.35 9.02 23.50
C ALA A 238 -20.43 7.98 23.16
N ILE A 239 -21.65 8.22 23.65
CA ILE A 239 -22.77 7.26 23.60
C ILE A 239 -23.23 7.01 22.16
N ASN A 240 -23.29 8.05 21.32
CA ASN A 240 -23.86 8.02 19.97
C ASN A 240 -22.84 8.24 18.84
N CYS A 241 -21.55 8.23 19.16
CA CYS A 241 -20.50 8.43 18.16
C CYS A 241 -20.41 7.23 17.21
N THR A 242 -20.38 7.53 15.91
CA THR A 242 -20.14 6.58 14.83
C THR A 242 -19.34 7.24 13.72
N HIS A 243 -18.68 6.41 12.91
CA HIS A 243 -18.00 6.81 11.67
C HIS A 243 -18.53 5.98 10.50
N ALA A 244 -19.10 6.65 9.51
CA ALA A 244 -19.71 6.03 8.35
C ALA A 244 -18.64 5.66 7.30
N ALA A 245 -18.41 4.37 7.09
CA ALA A 245 -17.46 3.90 6.08
C ALA A 245 -17.82 2.50 5.55
N ASN A 246 -17.58 2.28 4.26
CA ASN A 246 -17.90 1.04 3.55
C ASN A 246 -19.30 0.45 3.86
N GLY A 247 -20.31 1.31 4.01
CA GLY A 247 -21.70 0.87 4.25
C GLY A 247 -22.01 0.43 5.68
N ALA A 248 -21.15 0.72 6.65
CA ALA A 248 -21.39 0.48 8.07
C ALA A 248 -21.10 1.73 8.91
N ASN A 249 -21.76 1.83 10.07
CA ASN A 249 -21.48 2.79 11.11
C ASN A 249 -20.51 2.15 12.13
N TRP A 250 -19.23 2.49 12.03
CA TRP A 250 -18.16 1.97 12.89
C TRP A 250 -18.07 2.75 14.19
N TYR A 251 -17.68 2.08 15.27
CA TYR A 251 -17.29 2.73 16.52
C TYR A 251 -16.23 1.91 17.23
N TYR A 252 -15.22 2.60 17.74
CA TYR A 252 -14.13 1.98 18.47
C TYR A 252 -13.76 2.80 19.70
N SER A 253 -13.25 2.12 20.71
CA SER A 253 -12.62 2.69 21.89
C SER A 253 -11.80 1.61 22.56
N SER A 254 -10.63 1.95 23.10
CA SER A 254 -9.76 1.00 23.78
C SER A 254 -10.20 0.65 25.20
N SER A 255 -11.23 1.32 25.72
CA SER A 255 -11.70 1.17 27.11
C SER A 255 -13.23 1.33 27.25
N TYR A 256 -13.97 0.98 26.19
CA TYR A 256 -15.43 1.08 26.17
C TYR A 256 -16.06 -0.04 25.33
N SER A 257 -16.17 0.15 24.02
CA SER A 257 -16.67 -0.88 23.11
C SER A 257 -16.10 -0.75 21.70
N TRP A 258 -16.10 -1.86 20.98
CA TRP A 258 -15.73 -1.96 19.57
C TRP A 258 -16.81 -2.69 18.79
N GLY A 259 -17.22 -2.15 17.66
CA GLY A 259 -18.20 -2.81 16.80
C GLY A 259 -18.69 -1.94 15.66
N PHE A 260 -19.85 -2.33 15.14
CA PHE A 260 -20.50 -1.64 14.04
C PHE A 260 -22.02 -1.83 14.08
N ALA A 261 -22.72 -0.92 13.40
CA ALA A 261 -24.13 -1.03 13.04
C ALA A 261 -24.32 -0.82 11.53
N LYS A 262 -25.52 -1.12 11.02
CA LYS A 262 -25.90 -0.77 9.65
C LYS A 262 -25.75 0.74 9.42
N ILE A 263 -25.32 1.15 8.24
CA ILE A 263 -25.24 2.57 7.88
C ILE A 263 -26.60 3.27 8.09
N GLY A 264 -26.57 4.45 8.69
CA GLY A 264 -27.75 5.26 8.99
C GLY A 264 -28.45 4.92 10.32
N ASP A 265 -28.13 3.79 10.94
CA ASP A 265 -28.67 3.44 12.24
C ASP A 265 -27.95 4.19 13.38
N SER A 266 -28.71 4.64 14.37
CA SER A 266 -28.16 5.15 15.63
C SER A 266 -27.52 4.03 16.45
N VAL A 267 -26.60 4.42 17.33
CA VAL A 267 -26.01 3.55 18.36
C VAL A 267 -26.20 4.21 19.73
N ALA A 268 -26.37 3.38 20.76
CA ALA A 268 -26.42 3.82 22.15
C ALA A 268 -25.44 2.99 22.96
N ARG A 269 -24.20 3.46 23.04
CA ARG A 269 -23.10 2.78 23.73
C ARG A 269 -23.21 3.11 25.22
N GLY A 270 -23.72 2.18 26.02
CA GLY A 270 -23.71 2.19 27.49
C GLY A 270 -22.73 1.17 28.04
N SER A 271 -21.48 1.20 27.56
CA SER A 271 -20.45 0.13 27.53
C SER A 271 -20.57 -0.88 26.38
N CYS A 272 -21.74 -0.97 25.74
CA CYS A 272 -21.92 -1.54 24.40
C CYS A 272 -23.18 -0.96 23.75
N ASP A 273 -23.30 -1.09 22.43
CA ASP A 273 -24.49 -0.69 21.67
C ASP A 273 -25.70 -1.57 22.04
N THR A 274 -26.77 -0.94 22.52
CA THR A 274 -28.03 -1.58 22.89
C THR A 274 -29.19 -1.30 21.93
N GLU A 275 -29.01 -0.39 20.97
CA GLU A 275 -30.05 -0.03 20.00
C GLU A 275 -30.51 -1.24 19.17
N SER A 276 -31.78 -1.30 18.78
CA SER A 276 -32.34 -2.46 18.09
C SER A 276 -32.92 -2.26 16.67
N PRO A 277 -32.93 -1.05 16.05
CA PRO A 277 -33.15 -0.95 14.60
C PRO A 277 -32.15 -1.86 13.85
N ASN A 278 -32.66 -2.65 12.89
CA ASN A 278 -31.88 -3.64 12.14
C ASN A 278 -30.96 -4.51 13.04
N GLY A 279 -31.44 -4.99 14.19
CA GLY A 279 -30.62 -5.68 15.19
C GLY A 279 -29.73 -6.82 14.64
N SER A 280 -30.14 -7.50 13.56
CA SER A 280 -29.31 -8.50 12.87
C SER A 280 -27.99 -7.95 12.29
N HIS A 281 -27.92 -6.66 11.99
CA HIS A 281 -26.79 -5.98 11.36
C HIS A 281 -25.90 -5.24 12.37
N ARG A 282 -25.84 -5.72 13.61
CA ARG A 282 -25.10 -5.08 14.70
C ARG A 282 -24.13 -6.05 15.35
N LEU A 283 -22.97 -5.55 15.73
CA LEU A 283 -21.98 -6.28 16.51
C LEU A 283 -21.42 -5.33 17.55
N CYS A 284 -21.32 -5.79 18.80
CA CYS A 284 -20.69 -4.99 19.83
C CYS A 284 -19.92 -5.86 20.82
N TRP A 285 -18.65 -5.55 20.97
CA TRP A 285 -17.77 -6.13 21.97
C TRP A 285 -17.41 -5.10 23.03
N HIS A 286 -17.30 -5.56 24.28
CA HIS A 286 -16.76 -4.77 25.36
C HIS A 286 -15.25 -4.69 25.19
N THR A 287 -14.66 -3.51 25.41
CA THR A 287 -13.19 -3.34 25.46
C THR A 287 -12.72 -2.85 26.83
N SER A 288 -13.60 -2.94 27.83
CA SER A 288 -13.30 -2.71 29.24
C SER A 288 -13.24 -4.04 30.00
N PRO A 289 -12.45 -4.11 31.10
CA PRO A 289 -12.34 -5.33 31.90
C PRO A 289 -13.69 -5.88 32.38
N GLY A 290 -13.80 -7.21 32.49
CA GLY A 290 -14.96 -7.91 33.06
C GLY A 290 -15.72 -8.73 32.01
N ASP A 291 -16.02 -8.13 30.85
CA ASP A 291 -16.85 -8.74 29.81
C ASP A 291 -16.11 -8.89 28.49
N GLY A 292 -16.52 -9.86 27.66
CA GLY A 292 -15.93 -10.08 26.34
C GLY A 292 -16.74 -9.50 25.18
N GLY A 293 -18.06 -9.40 25.28
CA GLY A 293 -18.90 -8.72 24.27
C GLY A 293 -20.40 -8.86 24.51
N TYR A 294 -21.19 -7.92 24.02
CA TYR A 294 -22.63 -7.88 24.31
C TYR A 294 -23.48 -8.62 23.28
N ARG A 295 -23.18 -8.45 21.99
CA ARG A 295 -24.05 -8.97 20.93
C ARG A 295 -23.34 -9.45 19.67
N CYS A 296 -24.04 -10.34 18.99
CA CYS A 296 -23.76 -10.84 17.65
C CYS A 296 -25.07 -10.87 16.86
N GLY A 297 -25.33 -9.82 16.08
CA GLY A 297 -26.62 -9.60 15.43
C GLY A 297 -27.74 -9.51 16.47
N THR A 298 -28.82 -10.26 16.25
CA THR A 298 -29.99 -10.31 17.14
C THR A 298 -29.72 -11.05 18.46
N VAL A 299 -28.60 -11.77 18.58
CA VAL A 299 -28.25 -12.50 19.79
C VAL A 299 -27.51 -11.55 20.74
N GLN A 300 -28.09 -11.31 21.90
CA GLN A 300 -27.62 -10.35 22.89
C GLN A 300 -27.24 -11.05 24.20
N SER A 301 -26.78 -10.29 25.20
CA SER A 301 -26.36 -10.80 26.51
C SER A 301 -25.26 -11.86 26.42
N LEU A 302 -24.32 -11.66 25.49
CA LEU A 302 -23.20 -12.59 25.25
C LEU A 302 -22.01 -12.36 26.18
N ASN A 303 -22.11 -11.48 27.18
CA ASN A 303 -21.00 -10.93 27.99
C ASN A 303 -19.95 -11.95 28.45
N THR A 304 -20.40 -13.14 28.86
CA THR A 304 -19.58 -14.25 29.35
C THR A 304 -19.82 -15.56 28.59
N ASN A 305 -20.39 -15.50 27.39
CA ASN A 305 -20.89 -16.66 26.67
C ASN A 305 -19.79 -17.43 25.92
N SER A 306 -19.74 -18.76 26.10
CA SER A 306 -18.75 -19.64 25.44
C SER A 306 -19.23 -20.34 24.17
N ALA A 307 -20.50 -20.17 23.79
CA ALA A 307 -21.06 -20.72 22.57
C ALA A 307 -20.92 -19.77 21.36
N TRP A 308 -20.45 -18.54 21.59
CA TRP A 308 -20.24 -17.53 20.56
C TRP A 308 -18.80 -17.02 20.60
N GLU A 309 -18.24 -16.74 19.43
CA GLU A 309 -16.86 -16.27 19.28
C GLU A 309 -16.78 -14.98 18.45
N LYS A 310 -15.80 -14.16 18.84
CA LYS A 310 -15.36 -12.94 18.19
C LYS A 310 -14.31 -13.31 17.15
N VAL A 311 -14.44 -12.77 15.95
CA VAL A 311 -13.59 -13.14 14.82
C VAL A 311 -13.09 -11.89 14.12
N ILE A 312 -11.79 -11.83 13.84
CA ILE A 312 -11.18 -10.78 13.04
C ILE A 312 -10.38 -11.41 11.90
N TYR A 313 -10.64 -10.93 10.68
CA TYR A 313 -9.76 -11.15 9.55
C TYR A 313 -9.05 -9.84 9.19
N HIS A 314 -7.87 -9.96 8.60
CA HIS A 314 -7.13 -8.83 8.06
C HIS A 314 -6.50 -9.18 6.73
N THR A 315 -6.09 -8.17 5.98
CA THR A 315 -5.23 -8.37 4.82
C THR A 315 -3.76 -8.41 5.24
N ALA A 316 -2.97 -9.25 4.57
CA ALA A 316 -1.51 -9.15 4.60
C ALA A 316 -1.01 -7.84 3.97
#